data_AF-A0A5M9Q9Y4-F1
#
_entry.id   AF-A0A5M9Q9Y4-F1
#
_cell.length_a   1.000
_cell.length_b   1.000
_cell.length_c   1.000
_cell.angle_alpha   90.00
_cell.angle_beta   90.00
_cell.angle_gamma   90.00
#
_symmetry.space_group_name_H-M   'P 1'
#
loop_
_entity.id
_entity.type
_entity.pdbx_description
1 polymer ?
#
loop_
_entity_poly.entity_id
_entity_poly.type
_entity_poly.pdbx_seq_one_letter_code
_entity_poly.pdbx_strand_id
1 'polypeptide(L)'
;MTEKILIVGGVAGGMSAATRLRRLNENAEIIVFEKGPYVSFANCGLPYYVGGEIAEREKLIVQSAKALKNRFNLEVRENSEVIAIDSEGKKVTVVSNDESYVESYDKLILSPGAKPLIPQIKGLNQATNVFSLRNIPDVDKIMAYLKAKAPKSATIIGAGFIGLEMAENLAKRGLSVTIVEKAPHVLPTIDREMAAFVNEELIKNKVSVMTSRGAVEFKNDEILLDNGESLQSDLTILSVGIQPETSLAKSAGIKLGLRNAILVDEHYETSVKDIYAVGDAIVVKNQLGQDALISLASPANRQGRQVADIISGLAVRNRGSLGTAIVRVFELQVASTGLSEFQLRGLKINHKIVHVTANNHAGYYPDATSIVLKLIFEPESGQIFGAQAIGKEGVDKRIDILSTAIKAKLTVFDLPELELTYAPPFGSAKDPVNMAGYAAINLLLGQSENIQWHELAAELAKGKVLLDVRNPKELAKGKFKNSQNIPLDDLRERLNELDKKTKYIVSCQSGLRSYNAERILKQEGYKVKNLDGAFRLYSKVTKELLD
;
A
#
# COMPACT_ATOMS: atom_id res chain seq x y z
N MET A 1 0.82 23.79 38.55
CA MET A 1 -0.55 23.49 38.08
C MET A 1 -0.52 22.18 37.35
N THR A 2 -1.56 21.38 37.52
CA THR A 2 -1.71 20.11 36.80
C THR A 2 -2.03 20.42 35.33
N GLU A 3 -1.20 19.95 34.40
CA GLU A 3 -1.44 20.16 32.96
C GLU A 3 -2.63 19.32 32.50
N LYS A 4 -3.61 19.96 31.86
CA LYS A 4 -4.81 19.32 31.30
C LYS A 4 -4.68 19.14 29.80
N ILE A 5 -4.66 17.89 29.35
CA ILE A 5 -4.45 17.50 27.95
C ILE A 5 -5.71 16.82 27.44
N LEU A 6 -6.32 17.41 26.41
CA LEU A 6 -7.47 16.82 25.72
C LEU A 6 -7.04 16.17 24.42
N ILE A 7 -7.64 15.03 24.10
CA ILE A 7 -7.34 14.25 22.89
C ILE A 7 -8.66 13.92 22.17
N VAL A 8 -8.75 14.28 20.89
CA VAL A 8 -9.92 14.03 20.04
C VAL A 8 -9.64 12.84 19.13
N GLY A 9 -10.32 11.73 19.38
CA GLY A 9 -10.17 10.43 18.69
C GLY A 9 -9.42 9.40 19.53
N GLY A 10 -10.07 8.30 19.86
CA GLY A 10 -9.58 7.29 20.83
C GLY A 10 -9.00 6.02 20.22
N VAL A 11 -8.56 6.04 18.96
CA VAL A 11 -8.01 4.87 18.25
C VAL A 11 -6.48 5.00 18.11
N ALA A 12 -5.91 4.85 16.91
CA ALA A 12 -4.47 4.67 16.72
C ALA A 12 -3.61 5.84 17.26
N GLY A 13 -3.75 7.04 16.67
CA GLY A 13 -2.94 8.20 17.05
C GLY A 13 -3.22 8.68 18.46
N GLY A 14 -4.49 8.96 18.77
CA GLY A 14 -4.88 9.50 20.05
C GLY A 14 -4.61 8.58 21.24
N MET A 15 -4.88 7.27 21.14
CA MET A 15 -4.57 6.36 22.25
C MET A 15 -3.07 6.12 22.43
N SER A 16 -2.31 6.09 21.33
CA SER A 16 -0.84 6.03 21.41
C SER A 16 -0.27 7.26 22.14
N ALA A 17 -0.82 8.45 21.87
CA ALA A 17 -0.48 9.67 22.60
C ALA A 17 -0.89 9.61 24.07
N ALA A 18 -2.15 9.29 24.36
CA ALA A 18 -2.71 9.26 25.71
C ALA A 18 -1.91 8.34 26.65
N THR A 19 -1.68 7.09 26.22
CA THR A 19 -0.96 6.12 27.05
C THR A 19 0.51 6.50 27.23
N ARG A 20 1.14 7.16 26.24
CA ARG A 20 2.51 7.66 26.39
C ARG A 20 2.57 8.85 27.33
N LEU A 21 1.67 9.82 27.21
CA LEU A 21 1.60 10.99 28.09
C LEU A 21 1.51 10.57 29.55
N ARG A 22 0.64 9.58 29.89
CA ARG A 22 0.60 9.06 31.26
C ARG A 22 1.96 8.55 31.74
N ARG A 23 2.66 7.76 30.92
CA ARG A 23 3.99 7.23 31.27
C ARG A 23 5.06 8.31 31.43
N LEU A 24 4.81 9.52 30.94
CA LEU A 24 5.72 10.67 31.04
C LEU A 24 5.35 11.60 32.20
N ASN A 25 4.07 11.69 32.54
CA ASN A 25 3.57 12.56 33.59
C ASN A 25 2.37 11.93 34.32
N GLU A 26 2.61 11.47 35.55
CA GLU A 26 1.56 10.85 36.39
C GLU A 26 0.56 11.88 36.94
N ASN A 27 0.95 13.15 36.99
CA ASN A 27 0.08 14.20 37.51
C ASN A 27 -0.87 14.74 36.44
N ALA A 28 -0.53 14.66 35.14
CA ALA A 28 -1.34 15.23 34.06
C ALA A 28 -2.79 14.70 34.08
N GLU A 29 -3.74 15.60 33.83
CA GLU A 29 -5.14 15.25 33.57
C GLU A 29 -5.28 14.97 32.07
N ILE A 30 -5.58 13.72 31.71
CA ILE A 30 -5.61 13.28 30.30
C ILE A 30 -7.01 12.77 30.00
N ILE A 31 -7.73 13.48 29.14
CA ILE A 31 -9.09 13.14 28.72
C ILE A 31 -9.08 12.82 27.22
N VAL A 32 -9.65 11.67 26.87
CA VAL A 32 -9.80 11.21 25.49
C VAL A 32 -11.28 11.19 25.14
N PHE A 33 -11.65 11.93 24.09
CA PHE A 33 -12.99 11.92 23.52
C PHE A 33 -13.04 11.00 22.31
N GLU A 34 -14.01 10.08 22.29
CA GLU A 34 -14.31 9.23 21.15
C GLU A 34 -15.78 9.37 20.80
N LYS A 35 -16.06 9.75 19.55
CA LYS A 35 -17.45 9.89 19.06
C LYS A 35 -18.16 8.54 19.03
N GLY A 36 -17.43 7.47 18.70
CA GLY A 36 -17.98 6.12 18.66
C GLY A 36 -18.11 5.47 20.05
N PRO A 37 -18.73 4.27 20.08
CA PRO A 37 -18.91 3.51 21.31
C PRO A 37 -17.68 2.70 21.72
N TYR A 38 -16.59 2.73 20.94
CA TYR A 38 -15.40 1.93 21.18
C TYR A 38 -14.13 2.72 20.94
N VAL A 39 -13.20 2.63 21.88
CA VAL A 39 -11.80 3.03 21.70
C VAL A 39 -10.91 1.84 21.34
N SER A 40 -9.72 2.13 20.80
CA SER A 40 -8.66 1.12 20.60
C SER A 40 -9.13 -0.18 19.91
N PHE A 41 -9.98 -0.08 18.90
CA PHE A 41 -10.40 -1.24 18.13
C PHE A 41 -9.47 -1.48 16.93
N ALA A 42 -9.43 -2.72 16.45
CA ALA A 42 -8.58 -3.18 15.36
C ALA A 42 -9.25 -2.95 14.01
N ASN A 43 -9.17 -1.71 13.49
CA ASN A 43 -9.73 -1.32 12.19
C ASN A 43 -9.30 -2.28 11.06
N CYS A 44 -8.03 -2.71 11.07
CA CYS A 44 -7.45 -3.60 10.07
C CYS A 44 -8.00 -5.04 10.19
N GLY A 45 -8.60 -5.41 11.31
CA GLY A 45 -9.24 -6.73 11.51
C GLY A 45 -10.66 -6.80 10.95
N LEU A 46 -11.29 -5.67 10.62
CA LEU A 46 -12.71 -5.65 10.25
C LEU A 46 -13.02 -6.52 9.01
N PRO A 47 -12.27 -6.47 7.89
CA PRO A 47 -12.52 -7.34 6.74
C PRO A 47 -12.39 -8.83 7.09
N TYR A 48 -11.43 -9.19 7.94
CA TYR A 48 -11.18 -10.58 8.34
C TYR A 48 -12.25 -11.12 9.30
N TYR A 49 -12.90 -10.25 10.07
CA TYR A 49 -14.13 -10.59 10.80
C TYR A 49 -15.32 -10.78 9.82
N VAL A 50 -15.43 -9.94 8.79
CA VAL A 50 -16.39 -10.17 7.69
C VAL A 50 -16.12 -11.49 6.98
N GLY A 51 -14.88 -11.96 6.85
CA GLY A 51 -14.59 -13.28 6.27
C GLY A 51 -14.90 -14.43 7.21
N GLY A 52 -14.82 -14.21 8.53
CA GLY A 52 -14.92 -15.22 9.57
C GLY A 52 -13.59 -15.83 10.00
N GLU A 53 -12.46 -15.34 9.47
CA GLU A 53 -11.10 -15.74 9.90
C GLU A 53 -10.83 -15.24 11.32
N ILE A 54 -11.28 -14.02 11.64
CA ILE A 54 -11.48 -13.59 13.02
C ILE A 54 -12.89 -14.04 13.42
N ALA A 55 -13.00 -15.07 14.24
CA ALA A 55 -14.29 -15.67 14.59
C ALA A 55 -15.10 -14.83 15.60
N GLU A 56 -14.40 -14.16 16.52
CA GLU A 56 -15.01 -13.46 17.66
C GLU A 56 -14.93 -11.94 17.47
N ARG A 57 -16.08 -11.26 17.59
CA ARG A 57 -16.18 -9.80 17.45
C ARG A 57 -15.36 -9.08 18.51
N GLU A 58 -15.33 -9.63 19.71
CA GLU A 58 -14.69 -9.07 20.89
C GLU A 58 -13.17 -8.95 20.71
N LYS A 59 -12.56 -9.81 19.88
CA LYS A 59 -11.13 -9.73 19.52
C LYS A 59 -10.78 -8.48 18.72
N LEU A 60 -11.77 -7.81 18.13
CA LEU A 60 -11.58 -6.51 17.48
C LEU A 60 -11.43 -5.38 18.49
N ILE A 61 -11.82 -5.57 19.76
CA ILE A 61 -11.67 -4.55 20.82
C ILE A 61 -10.37 -4.84 21.57
N VAL A 62 -9.32 -4.07 21.30
CA VAL A 62 -7.98 -4.34 21.87
C VAL A 62 -7.88 -3.86 23.31
N GLN A 63 -8.56 -2.77 23.65
CA GLN A 63 -8.65 -2.22 25.00
C GLN A 63 -10.04 -1.63 25.25
N SER A 64 -10.51 -1.69 26.49
CA SER A 64 -11.72 -1.00 26.94
C SER A 64 -11.37 0.28 27.70
N ALA A 65 -12.30 1.24 27.74
CA ALA A 65 -12.18 2.45 28.55
C ALA A 65 -11.83 2.14 30.03
N LYS A 66 -12.48 1.11 30.62
CA LYS A 66 -12.18 0.65 31.98
C LYS A 66 -10.75 0.14 32.14
N ALA A 67 -10.26 -0.68 31.20
CA ALA A 67 -8.89 -1.18 31.24
C ALA A 67 -7.87 -0.04 31.13
N LEU A 68 -8.14 0.94 30.26
CA LEU A 68 -7.31 2.13 30.10
C LEU A 68 -7.30 3.03 31.33
N LYS A 69 -8.46 3.23 31.98
CA LYS A 69 -8.55 3.95 33.25
C LYS A 69 -7.73 3.24 34.33
N ASN A 70 -7.89 1.93 34.49
CA ASN A 70 -7.21 1.18 35.55
C ASN A 70 -5.69 1.13 35.35
N ARG A 71 -5.22 0.99 34.10
CA ARG A 71 -3.80 0.83 33.79
C ARG A 71 -3.05 2.16 33.68
N PHE A 72 -3.71 3.19 33.16
CA PHE A 72 -3.07 4.46 32.77
C PHE A 72 -3.77 5.68 33.36
N ASN A 73 -4.72 5.52 34.27
CA ASN A 73 -5.49 6.63 34.85
C ASN A 73 -5.99 7.63 33.78
N LEU A 74 -6.44 7.12 32.63
CA LEU A 74 -6.98 7.91 31.53
C LEU A 74 -8.48 8.06 31.72
N GLU A 75 -8.98 9.27 31.55
CA GLU A 75 -10.42 9.48 31.41
C GLU A 75 -10.80 9.32 29.95
N VAL A 76 -11.56 8.27 29.64
CA VAL A 76 -12.00 7.97 28.28
C VAL A 76 -13.50 8.17 28.22
N ARG A 77 -13.94 9.11 27.38
CA ARG A 77 -15.35 9.45 27.17
C ARG A 77 -15.78 8.96 25.78
N GLU A 78 -16.37 7.78 25.75
CA GLU A 78 -17.01 7.18 24.56
C GLU A 78 -18.35 7.87 24.28
N ASN A 79 -18.86 7.77 23.06
CA ASN A 79 -20.09 8.45 22.60
C ASN A 79 -20.07 9.97 22.86
N SER A 80 -18.88 10.58 22.81
CA SER A 80 -18.65 12.00 23.08
C SER A 80 -18.00 12.65 21.86
N GLU A 81 -18.77 13.48 21.15
CA GLU A 81 -18.32 14.17 19.94
C GLU A 81 -17.88 15.59 20.27
N VAL A 82 -16.63 15.92 19.93
CA VAL A 82 -16.16 17.32 19.96
C VAL A 82 -16.64 18.03 18.70
N ILE A 83 -17.50 19.03 18.86
CA ILE A 83 -18.17 19.73 17.75
C ILE A 83 -17.57 21.12 17.46
N ALA A 84 -16.89 21.73 18.43
CA ALA A 84 -16.25 23.04 18.27
C ALA A 84 -14.98 23.17 19.11
N ILE A 85 -14.03 23.97 18.63
CA ILE A 85 -12.85 24.41 19.37
C ILE A 85 -12.89 25.93 19.46
N ASP A 86 -12.85 26.44 20.67
CA ASP A 86 -12.50 27.83 20.98
C ASP A 86 -11.00 27.87 21.30
N SER A 87 -10.21 28.28 20.32
CA SER A 87 -8.75 28.31 20.42
C SER A 87 -8.25 29.48 21.28
N GLU A 88 -8.96 30.60 21.31
CA GLU A 88 -8.61 31.77 22.13
C GLU A 88 -8.92 31.52 23.61
N GLY A 89 -10.12 31.00 23.90
CA GLY A 89 -10.54 30.64 25.26
C GLY A 89 -10.02 29.29 25.75
N LYS A 90 -9.28 28.55 24.90
CA LYS A 90 -8.74 27.20 25.14
C LYS A 90 -9.77 26.20 25.67
N LYS A 91 -10.88 26.08 24.92
CA LYS A 91 -12.02 25.23 25.26
C LYS A 91 -12.49 24.42 24.06
N VAL A 92 -13.13 23.29 24.34
CA VAL A 92 -13.85 22.50 23.34
C VAL A 92 -15.29 22.32 23.76
N THR A 93 -16.21 22.35 22.80
CA THR A 93 -17.62 22.00 23.02
C THR A 93 -17.82 20.53 22.67
N VAL A 94 -18.35 19.77 23.62
CA VAL A 94 -18.57 18.33 23.50
C VAL A 94 -20.05 18.04 23.58
N VAL A 95 -20.54 17.16 22.72
CA VAL A 95 -21.89 16.61 22.78
C VAL A 95 -21.79 15.15 23.21
N SER A 96 -22.51 14.77 24.27
CA SER A 96 -22.59 13.41 24.78
C SER A 96 -24.00 13.15 25.29
N ASN A 97 -24.61 12.03 24.88
CA ASN A 97 -25.99 11.68 25.26
C ASN A 97 -27.00 12.84 25.03
N ASP A 98 -26.90 13.51 23.88
CA ASP A 98 -27.72 14.67 23.49
C ASP A 98 -27.57 15.93 24.36
N GLU A 99 -26.63 15.94 25.31
CA GLU A 99 -26.28 17.10 26.13
C GLU A 99 -24.96 17.72 25.65
N SER A 100 -24.90 19.05 25.62
CA SER A 100 -23.69 19.79 25.28
C SER A 100 -23.03 20.40 26.52
N TYR A 101 -21.71 20.25 26.65
CA TYR A 101 -20.91 20.91 27.68
C TYR A 101 -19.58 21.40 27.11
N VAL A 102 -18.84 22.15 27.93
CA VAL A 102 -17.56 22.74 27.55
C VAL A 102 -16.45 22.20 28.45
N GLU A 103 -15.31 21.86 27.84
CA GLU A 103 -14.11 21.38 28.54
C GLU A 103 -12.91 22.26 28.20
N SER A 104 -12.16 22.73 29.21
CA SER A 104 -10.93 23.51 29.00
C SER A 104 -9.70 22.61 28.78
N TYR A 105 -8.67 23.17 28.14
CA TYR A 105 -7.40 22.47 27.93
C TYR A 105 -6.20 23.41 28.08
N ASP A 106 -5.07 22.85 28.50
CA ASP A 106 -3.76 23.48 28.31
C ASP A 106 -3.17 23.11 26.96
N LYS A 107 -3.37 21.84 26.55
CA LYS A 107 -2.92 21.24 25.29
C LYS A 107 -4.04 20.42 24.64
N LEU A 108 -4.17 20.50 23.32
CA LEU A 108 -5.17 19.74 22.55
C LEU A 108 -4.49 18.90 21.46
N ILE A 109 -4.82 17.61 21.38
CA ILE A 109 -4.34 16.72 20.32
C ILE A 109 -5.50 16.28 19.44
N LEU A 110 -5.45 16.59 18.15
CA LEU A 110 -6.41 16.17 17.14
C LEU A 110 -5.93 14.88 16.46
N SER A 111 -6.64 13.78 16.67
CA SER A 111 -6.47 12.50 15.97
C SER A 111 -7.79 11.98 15.39
N PRO A 112 -8.58 12.79 14.65
CA PRO A 112 -9.92 12.39 14.18
C PRO A 112 -9.88 11.36 13.02
N GLY A 113 -8.69 11.10 12.47
CA GLY A 113 -8.49 10.15 11.38
C GLY A 113 -9.06 10.63 10.05
N ALA A 114 -9.62 9.71 9.28
CA ALA A 114 -10.22 9.97 7.98
C ALA A 114 -11.57 9.24 7.85
N LYS A 115 -12.49 9.79 7.04
CA LYS A 115 -13.75 9.14 6.67
C LYS A 115 -13.69 8.52 5.27
N PRO A 116 -14.51 7.48 5.01
CA PRO A 116 -14.83 7.07 3.65
C PRO A 116 -15.23 8.26 2.78
N LEU A 117 -14.71 8.29 1.56
CA LEU A 117 -15.18 9.20 0.53
C LEU A 117 -16.52 8.67 0.00
N ILE A 118 -17.59 9.44 0.18
CA ILE A 118 -18.91 9.12 -0.37
C ILE A 118 -19.09 9.95 -1.66
N PRO A 119 -19.06 9.33 -2.85
CA PRO A 119 -19.22 10.03 -4.11
C PRO A 119 -20.68 10.46 -4.31
N GLN A 120 -20.90 11.57 -5.01
CA GLN A 120 -22.23 12.02 -5.38
C GLN A 120 -22.74 11.20 -6.58
N ILE A 121 -23.31 10.03 -6.31
CA ILE A 121 -23.87 9.12 -7.32
C ILE A 121 -25.39 9.10 -7.17
N LYS A 122 -26.11 9.18 -8.30
CA LYS A 122 -27.58 9.14 -8.32
C LYS A 122 -28.07 7.84 -7.67
N GLY A 123 -29.05 7.93 -6.79
CA GLY A 123 -29.65 6.77 -6.12
C GLY A 123 -28.85 6.18 -4.94
N LEU A 124 -27.59 6.59 -4.73
CA LEU A 124 -26.74 6.04 -3.68
C LEU A 124 -27.32 6.23 -2.28
N ASN A 125 -27.88 7.41 -1.99
CA ASN A 125 -28.47 7.72 -0.68
C ASN A 125 -29.75 6.94 -0.38
N GLN A 126 -30.40 6.39 -1.42
CA GLN A 126 -31.61 5.57 -1.31
C GLN A 126 -31.29 4.07 -1.26
N ALA A 127 -30.07 3.68 -1.61
CA ALA A 127 -29.67 2.28 -1.66
C ALA A 127 -29.54 1.69 -0.25
N THR A 128 -30.15 0.53 -0.03
CA THR A 128 -30.18 -0.14 1.29
C THR A 128 -29.18 -1.29 1.41
N ASN A 129 -28.59 -1.68 0.29
CA ASN A 129 -27.61 -2.75 0.14
C ASN A 129 -26.17 -2.23 0.00
N VAL A 130 -25.93 -0.92 0.18
CA VAL A 130 -24.60 -0.30 0.03
C VAL A 130 -24.00 0.05 1.39
N PHE A 131 -22.77 -0.38 1.63
CA PHE A 131 -22.04 -0.17 2.88
C PHE A 131 -20.63 0.37 2.64
N SER A 132 -20.13 1.13 3.60
CA SER A 132 -18.71 1.46 3.74
C SER A 132 -18.17 0.84 5.02
N LEU A 133 -16.86 0.63 5.13
CA LEU A 133 -16.25 0.01 6.30
C LEU A 133 -15.18 0.93 6.92
N ARG A 134 -15.46 1.48 8.11
CA ARG A 134 -14.50 2.27 8.89
C ARG A 134 -14.38 1.77 10.33
N ASN A 135 -15.49 1.38 10.95
CA ASN A 135 -15.55 1.11 12.39
C ASN A 135 -16.36 -0.16 12.72
N ILE A 136 -16.45 -0.47 14.01
CA ILE A 136 -17.19 -1.64 14.51
C ILE A 136 -18.69 -1.55 14.18
N PRO A 137 -19.41 -0.43 14.43
CA PRO A 137 -20.80 -0.30 13.97
C PRO A 137 -21.01 -0.57 12.46
N ASP A 138 -20.07 -0.19 11.60
CA ASP A 138 -20.15 -0.47 10.17
C ASP A 138 -20.06 -1.99 9.88
N VAL A 139 -19.11 -2.68 10.52
CA VAL A 139 -18.97 -4.13 10.34
C VAL A 139 -20.18 -4.88 10.90
N ASP A 140 -20.76 -4.41 12.01
CA ASP A 140 -21.98 -4.97 12.59
C ASP A 140 -23.16 -4.86 11.61
N LYS A 141 -23.32 -3.72 10.93
CA LYS A 141 -24.35 -3.53 9.90
C LYS A 141 -24.15 -4.49 8.73
N ILE A 142 -22.92 -4.65 8.24
CA ILE A 142 -22.60 -5.59 7.15
C ILE A 142 -22.92 -7.02 7.58
N MET A 143 -22.51 -7.42 8.78
CA MET A 143 -22.74 -8.76 9.31
C MET A 143 -24.24 -9.05 9.53
N ALA A 144 -24.98 -8.07 10.04
CA ALA A 144 -26.43 -8.16 10.18
C ALA A 144 -27.12 -8.31 8.80
N TYR A 145 -26.68 -7.55 7.79
CA TYR A 145 -27.19 -7.66 6.43
C TYR A 145 -26.90 -9.04 5.82
N LEU A 146 -25.66 -9.52 5.93
CA LEU A 146 -25.25 -10.86 5.47
C LEU A 146 -26.13 -11.95 6.08
N LYS A 147 -26.43 -11.85 7.38
CA LYS A 147 -27.30 -12.82 8.09
C LYS A 147 -28.76 -12.71 7.66
N ALA A 148 -29.29 -11.49 7.56
CA ALA A 148 -30.72 -11.25 7.32
C ALA A 148 -31.13 -11.46 5.86
N LYS A 149 -30.25 -11.10 4.91
CA LYS A 149 -30.56 -11.12 3.46
C LYS A 149 -29.91 -12.27 2.72
N ALA A 150 -28.88 -12.91 3.30
CA ALA A 150 -28.15 -14.02 2.69
C ALA A 150 -27.77 -13.77 1.20
N PRO A 151 -27.13 -12.63 0.89
CA PRO A 151 -26.81 -12.24 -0.48
C PRO A 151 -25.97 -13.31 -1.19
N LYS A 152 -26.16 -13.44 -2.51
CA LYS A 152 -25.44 -14.40 -3.35
C LYS A 152 -24.32 -13.74 -4.15
N SER A 153 -24.45 -12.45 -4.41
CA SER A 153 -23.49 -11.63 -5.11
C SER A 153 -23.04 -10.43 -4.28
N ALA A 154 -21.81 -9.97 -4.51
CA ALA A 154 -21.33 -8.71 -3.97
C ALA A 154 -20.55 -7.90 -5.02
N THR A 155 -20.80 -6.60 -5.06
CA THR A 155 -20.01 -5.66 -5.87
C THR A 155 -19.13 -4.80 -4.96
N ILE A 156 -17.84 -4.74 -5.26
CA ILE A 156 -16.87 -3.86 -4.60
C ILE A 156 -16.60 -2.67 -5.52
N ILE A 157 -16.90 -1.46 -5.08
CA ILE A 157 -16.59 -0.23 -5.81
C ILE A 157 -15.28 0.34 -5.25
N GLY A 158 -14.19 0.19 -5.99
CA GLY A 158 -12.83 0.58 -5.63
C GLY A 158 -11.96 -0.62 -5.22
N ALA A 159 -10.80 -0.75 -5.84
CA ALA A 159 -9.83 -1.84 -5.72
C ALA A 159 -8.56 -1.43 -4.97
N GLY A 160 -8.68 -0.56 -3.97
CA GLY A 160 -7.62 -0.28 -3.00
C GLY A 160 -7.48 -1.41 -1.96
N PHE A 161 -6.61 -1.22 -0.97
CA PHE A 161 -6.35 -2.18 0.12
C PHE A 161 -7.64 -2.79 0.71
N ILE A 162 -8.52 -1.94 1.25
CA ILE A 162 -9.78 -2.37 1.88
C ILE A 162 -10.69 -3.09 0.89
N GLY A 163 -10.78 -2.60 -0.35
CA GLY A 163 -11.60 -3.22 -1.40
C GLY A 163 -11.15 -4.62 -1.74
N LEU A 164 -9.83 -4.85 -1.85
CA LEU A 164 -9.26 -6.17 -2.11
C LEU A 164 -9.44 -7.12 -0.91
N GLU A 165 -9.24 -6.65 0.32
CA GLU A 165 -9.50 -7.44 1.51
C GLU A 165 -10.98 -7.85 1.61
N MET A 166 -11.90 -6.92 1.33
CA MET A 166 -13.33 -7.23 1.31
C MET A 166 -13.70 -8.19 0.19
N ALA A 167 -13.12 -8.04 -1.00
CA ALA A 167 -13.33 -8.96 -2.11
C ALA A 167 -12.91 -10.39 -1.74
N GLU A 168 -11.71 -10.56 -1.16
CA GLU A 168 -11.22 -11.85 -0.69
C GLU A 168 -12.15 -12.45 0.37
N ASN A 169 -12.50 -11.69 1.40
CA ASN A 169 -13.28 -12.18 2.52
C ASN A 169 -14.73 -12.55 2.14
N LEU A 170 -15.35 -11.79 1.23
CA LEU A 170 -16.69 -12.11 0.71
C LEU A 170 -16.66 -13.31 -0.26
N ALA A 171 -15.62 -13.42 -1.09
CA ALA A 171 -15.44 -14.60 -1.95
C ALA A 171 -15.22 -15.88 -1.13
N LYS A 172 -14.43 -15.83 -0.05
CA LYS A 172 -14.24 -16.94 0.89
C LYS A 172 -15.53 -17.36 1.60
N ARG A 173 -16.49 -16.44 1.74
CA ARG A 173 -17.86 -16.73 2.22
C ARG A 173 -18.78 -17.35 1.16
N GLY A 174 -18.28 -17.54 -0.06
CA GLY A 174 -19.02 -18.17 -1.15
C GLY A 174 -19.89 -17.21 -1.96
N LEU A 175 -19.72 -15.89 -1.81
CA LEU A 175 -20.41 -14.92 -2.68
C LEU A 175 -19.71 -14.84 -4.03
N SER A 176 -20.49 -14.60 -5.09
CA SER A 176 -19.94 -14.18 -6.39
C SER A 176 -19.52 -12.71 -6.29
N VAL A 177 -18.23 -12.41 -6.49
CA VAL A 177 -17.69 -11.07 -6.28
C VAL A 177 -17.29 -10.41 -7.59
N THR A 178 -17.73 -9.17 -7.80
CA THR A 178 -17.29 -8.29 -8.87
C THR A 178 -16.62 -7.04 -8.30
N ILE A 179 -15.43 -6.71 -8.77
CA ILE A 179 -14.72 -5.47 -8.43
C ILE A 179 -14.86 -4.49 -9.59
N VAL A 180 -15.29 -3.27 -9.29
CA VAL A 180 -15.33 -2.14 -10.24
C VAL A 180 -14.31 -1.10 -9.79
N GLU A 181 -13.35 -0.79 -10.64
CA GLU A 181 -12.26 0.15 -10.38
C GLU A 181 -12.17 1.19 -11.51
N LYS A 182 -12.07 2.46 -11.12
CA LYS A 182 -11.97 3.58 -12.06
C LYS A 182 -10.57 3.68 -12.68
N ALA A 183 -9.54 3.33 -11.92
CA ALA A 183 -8.18 3.27 -12.41
C ALA A 183 -8.00 2.16 -13.47
N PRO A 184 -6.95 2.24 -14.30
CA PRO A 184 -6.67 1.22 -15.32
C PRO A 184 -6.25 -0.15 -14.78
N HIS A 185 -5.98 -0.27 -13.48
CA HIS A 185 -5.60 -1.50 -12.82
C HIS A 185 -6.01 -1.49 -11.35
N VAL A 186 -6.09 -2.67 -10.74
CA VAL A 186 -6.30 -2.84 -9.30
C VAL A 186 -5.10 -2.35 -8.49
N LEU A 187 -5.31 -2.07 -7.21
CA LEU A 187 -4.33 -1.55 -6.27
C LEU A 187 -3.52 -0.37 -6.84
N PRO A 188 -4.13 0.80 -7.07
CA PRO A 188 -3.47 1.94 -7.75
C PRO A 188 -2.22 2.50 -7.05
N THR A 189 -1.91 2.03 -5.85
CA THR A 189 -0.71 2.41 -5.07
C THR A 189 0.56 1.68 -5.52
N ILE A 190 0.46 0.62 -6.33
CA ILE A 190 1.60 -0.05 -6.96
C ILE A 190 1.59 0.19 -8.48
N ASP A 191 2.70 -0.06 -9.15
CA ASP A 191 2.78 0.14 -10.59
C ASP A 191 2.06 -0.95 -11.38
N ARG A 192 1.62 -0.61 -12.60
CA ARG A 192 0.70 -1.42 -13.41
C ARG A 192 1.21 -2.85 -13.64
N GLU A 193 2.50 -3.02 -13.89
CA GLU A 193 3.11 -4.33 -14.16
C GLU A 193 3.15 -5.23 -12.92
N MET A 194 3.22 -4.63 -11.73
CA MET A 194 3.10 -5.35 -10.47
C MET A 194 1.62 -5.69 -10.21
N ALA A 195 0.70 -4.76 -10.46
CA ALA A 195 -0.74 -5.00 -10.33
C ALA A 195 -1.28 -6.12 -11.24
N ALA A 196 -0.60 -6.41 -12.36
CA ALA A 196 -0.97 -7.50 -13.24
C ALA A 196 -0.96 -8.88 -12.55
N PHE A 197 -0.03 -9.12 -11.63
CA PHE A 197 0.01 -10.35 -10.83
C PHE A 197 -1.17 -10.43 -9.86
N VAL A 198 -1.58 -9.29 -9.29
CA VAL A 198 -2.75 -9.20 -8.41
C VAL A 198 -4.03 -9.53 -9.19
N ASN A 199 -4.18 -8.96 -10.38
CA ASN A 199 -5.32 -9.22 -11.25
C ASN A 199 -5.45 -10.70 -11.64
N GLU A 200 -4.33 -11.37 -11.94
CA GLU A 200 -4.33 -12.80 -12.21
C GLU A 200 -4.80 -13.62 -10.99
N GLU A 201 -4.35 -13.29 -9.78
CA GLU A 201 -4.78 -14.00 -8.57
C GLU A 201 -6.27 -13.79 -8.28
N LEU A 202 -6.81 -12.58 -8.52
CA LEU A 202 -8.25 -12.32 -8.42
C LEU A 202 -9.05 -13.20 -9.38
N ILE A 203 -8.67 -13.24 -10.67
CA ILE A 203 -9.33 -14.06 -11.69
C ILE A 203 -9.24 -15.55 -11.36
N LYS A 204 -8.07 -16.01 -10.91
CA LYS A 204 -7.85 -17.41 -10.49
C LYS A 204 -8.79 -17.82 -9.34
N ASN A 205 -9.11 -16.88 -8.45
CA ASN A 205 -10.08 -17.08 -7.37
C ASN A 205 -11.52 -16.70 -7.77
N LYS A 206 -11.82 -16.65 -9.08
CA LYS A 206 -13.15 -16.41 -9.64
C LYS A 206 -13.77 -15.07 -9.27
N VAL A 207 -12.94 -14.07 -8.96
CA VAL A 207 -13.39 -12.68 -8.78
C VAL A 207 -13.40 -12.00 -10.14
N SER A 208 -14.54 -11.43 -10.53
CA SER A 208 -14.67 -10.61 -11.75
C SER A 208 -14.06 -9.23 -11.49
N VAL A 209 -13.26 -8.72 -12.43
CA VAL A 209 -12.58 -7.42 -12.28
C VAL A 209 -12.86 -6.54 -13.49
N MET A 210 -13.44 -5.37 -13.24
CA MET A 210 -13.78 -4.36 -14.24
C MET A 210 -13.00 -3.08 -13.92
N THR A 211 -11.90 -2.87 -14.63
CA THR A 211 -11.06 -1.67 -14.50
C THR A 211 -11.44 -0.61 -15.51
N SER A 212 -11.02 0.65 -15.31
CA SER A 212 -11.45 1.79 -16.14
C SER A 212 -12.97 1.92 -16.22
N ARG A 213 -13.67 1.63 -15.12
CA ARG A 213 -15.13 1.72 -14.99
C ARG A 213 -15.51 2.42 -13.70
N GLY A 214 -16.56 3.23 -13.72
CA GLY A 214 -17.12 3.87 -12.54
C GLY A 214 -18.63 3.68 -12.44
N ALA A 215 -19.15 3.52 -11.21
CA ALA A 215 -20.59 3.55 -10.96
C ALA A 215 -21.14 4.97 -11.13
N VAL A 216 -22.28 5.11 -11.82
CA VAL A 216 -22.93 6.40 -12.10
C VAL A 216 -24.38 6.48 -11.61
N GLU A 217 -25.04 5.35 -11.38
CA GLU A 217 -26.38 5.30 -10.77
C GLU A 217 -26.58 3.99 -9.99
N PHE A 218 -27.30 4.06 -8.86
CA PHE A 218 -27.78 2.93 -8.07
C PHE A 218 -29.31 2.90 -8.13
N LYS A 219 -29.90 1.77 -8.54
CA LYS A 219 -31.37 1.65 -8.65
C LYS A 219 -31.80 0.20 -8.50
N ASN A 220 -32.71 -0.11 -7.57
CA ASN A 220 -33.30 -1.45 -7.41
C ASN A 220 -32.24 -2.59 -7.36
N ASP A 221 -31.21 -2.45 -6.53
CA ASP A 221 -30.08 -3.39 -6.42
C ASP A 221 -29.23 -3.55 -7.70
N GLU A 222 -29.46 -2.70 -8.71
CA GLU A 222 -28.66 -2.55 -9.92
C GLU A 222 -27.71 -1.36 -9.82
N ILE A 223 -26.51 -1.51 -10.38
CA ILE A 223 -25.48 -0.49 -10.49
C ILE A 223 -25.24 -0.22 -11.98
N LEU A 224 -25.56 0.99 -12.44
CA LEU A 224 -25.22 1.45 -13.78
C LEU A 224 -23.79 1.96 -13.80
N LEU A 225 -23.02 1.52 -14.79
CA LEU A 225 -21.64 1.93 -15.02
C LEU A 225 -21.55 3.05 -16.08
N ASP A 226 -20.44 3.78 -16.07
CA ASP A 226 -20.16 4.89 -16.99
C ASP A 226 -20.12 4.50 -18.47
N ASN A 227 -19.95 3.22 -18.80
CA ASN A 227 -20.01 2.70 -20.16
C ASN A 227 -21.40 2.18 -20.57
N GLY A 228 -22.42 2.34 -19.72
CA GLY A 228 -23.79 1.89 -19.96
C GLY A 228 -24.07 0.43 -19.61
N GLU A 229 -23.08 -0.34 -19.14
CA GLU A 229 -23.32 -1.68 -18.58
C GLU A 229 -23.99 -1.57 -17.20
N SER A 230 -24.85 -2.53 -16.89
CA SER A 230 -25.50 -2.66 -15.58
C SER A 230 -25.05 -3.92 -14.85
N LEU A 231 -24.85 -3.83 -13.54
CA LEU A 231 -24.51 -4.94 -12.66
C LEU A 231 -25.60 -5.15 -11.61
N GLN A 232 -26.08 -6.37 -11.47
CA GLN A 232 -26.91 -6.78 -10.33
C GLN A 232 -26.01 -7.01 -9.10
N SER A 233 -26.41 -6.50 -7.95
CA SER A 233 -25.59 -6.53 -6.73
C SER A 233 -26.46 -6.69 -5.49
N ASP A 234 -26.45 -7.88 -4.88
CA ASP A 234 -27.20 -8.09 -3.62
C ASP A 234 -26.54 -7.36 -2.44
N LEU A 235 -25.22 -7.14 -2.49
CA LEU A 235 -24.46 -6.42 -1.48
C LEU A 235 -23.40 -5.56 -2.17
N THR A 236 -23.33 -4.27 -1.84
CA THR A 236 -22.30 -3.39 -2.38
C THR A 236 -21.40 -2.86 -1.27
N ILE A 237 -20.08 -2.95 -1.47
CA ILE A 237 -19.09 -2.33 -0.60
C ILE A 237 -18.43 -1.15 -1.33
N LEU A 238 -18.56 0.04 -0.75
CA LEU A 238 -17.94 1.26 -1.23
C LEU A 238 -16.55 1.44 -0.60
N SER A 239 -15.50 1.34 -1.42
CA SER A 239 -14.09 1.47 -1.05
C SER A 239 -13.34 2.39 -2.03
N VAL A 240 -13.91 3.55 -2.35
CA VAL A 240 -13.37 4.52 -3.33
C VAL A 240 -12.33 5.49 -2.73
N GLY A 241 -11.78 5.15 -1.57
CA GLY A 241 -10.80 5.97 -0.84
C GLY A 241 -11.40 6.69 0.37
N ILE A 242 -10.56 7.50 0.99
CA ILE A 242 -10.85 8.22 2.22
C ILE A 242 -10.46 9.69 2.08
N GLN A 243 -11.01 10.52 2.97
CA GLN A 243 -10.69 11.94 3.08
C GLN A 243 -10.37 12.28 4.54
N PRO A 244 -9.34 13.12 4.80
CA PRO A 244 -9.01 13.61 6.13
C PRO A 244 -10.22 14.22 6.84
N GLU A 245 -10.39 13.92 8.13
CA GLU A 245 -11.50 14.44 8.93
C GLU A 245 -11.12 15.78 9.55
N THR A 246 -11.37 16.88 8.82
CA THR A 246 -10.81 18.21 9.17
C THR A 246 -11.84 19.29 9.44
N SER A 247 -13.12 18.92 9.61
CA SER A 247 -14.20 19.86 9.93
C SER A 247 -13.88 20.69 11.18
N LEU A 248 -13.46 20.03 12.26
CA LEU A 248 -13.14 20.67 13.53
C LEU A 248 -11.92 21.60 13.43
N ALA A 249 -10.88 21.17 12.71
CA ALA A 249 -9.70 21.99 12.49
C ALA A 249 -10.02 23.23 11.64
N LYS A 250 -10.84 23.05 10.59
CA LYS A 250 -11.27 24.14 9.71
C LYS A 250 -12.08 25.20 10.47
N SER A 251 -13.05 24.79 11.29
CA SER A 251 -13.87 25.73 12.08
C SER A 251 -13.05 26.46 13.14
N ALA A 252 -11.99 25.83 13.65
CA ALA A 252 -11.04 26.41 14.60
C ALA A 252 -9.99 27.36 13.97
N GLY A 253 -10.06 27.61 12.66
CA GLY A 253 -9.10 28.46 11.93
C GLY A 253 -7.72 27.83 11.73
N ILE A 254 -7.57 26.52 11.90
CA ILE A 254 -6.31 25.82 11.67
C ILE A 254 -6.02 25.72 10.18
N LYS A 255 -4.77 26.03 9.78
CA LYS A 255 -4.33 25.96 8.38
C LYS A 255 -4.40 24.51 7.88
N LEU A 256 -4.97 24.36 6.69
CA LEU A 256 -5.07 23.10 5.98
C LEU A 256 -4.17 23.13 4.73
N GLY A 257 -3.76 21.95 4.28
CA GLY A 257 -2.83 21.77 3.17
C GLY A 257 -3.38 20.81 2.13
N LEU A 258 -2.52 19.91 1.65
CA LEU A 258 -2.83 18.92 0.63
C LEU A 258 -4.17 18.21 0.92
N ARG A 259 -5.12 18.35 -0.02
CA ARG A 259 -6.50 17.82 0.07
C ARG A 259 -7.20 18.11 1.41
N ASN A 260 -7.05 19.33 1.93
CA ASN A 260 -7.66 19.80 3.18
C ASN A 260 -7.21 19.04 4.44
N ALA A 261 -6.10 18.31 4.40
CA ALA A 261 -5.50 17.74 5.60
C ALA A 261 -4.91 18.83 6.51
N ILE A 262 -4.83 18.56 7.81
CA ILE A 262 -4.29 19.50 8.81
C ILE A 262 -2.79 19.68 8.55
N LEU A 263 -2.34 20.93 8.41
CA LEU A 263 -0.92 21.23 8.34
C LEU A 263 -0.34 21.25 9.75
N VAL A 264 0.80 20.57 9.89
CA VAL A 264 1.58 20.53 11.12
C VAL A 264 3.05 20.80 10.82
N ASP A 265 3.77 21.29 11.82
CA ASP A 265 5.21 21.43 11.77
C ASP A 265 5.95 20.11 12.10
N GLU A 266 7.27 20.18 12.31
CA GLU A 266 8.06 19.00 12.69
C GLU A 266 7.80 18.49 14.12
N HIS A 267 7.07 19.27 14.93
CA HIS A 267 6.66 18.96 16.30
C HIS A 267 5.18 18.51 16.38
N TYR A 268 4.54 18.28 15.23
CA TYR A 268 3.09 18.00 15.13
C TYR A 268 2.19 19.14 15.60
N GLU A 269 2.74 20.34 15.86
CA GLU A 269 1.95 21.51 16.25
C GLU A 269 1.29 22.09 15.00
N THR A 270 0.02 22.48 15.13
CA THR A 270 -0.73 23.10 14.05
C THR A 270 -0.38 24.58 13.91
N SER A 271 -1.04 25.31 13.02
CA SER A 271 -0.87 26.77 12.94
C SER A 271 -1.42 27.53 14.16
N VAL A 272 -2.12 26.84 15.06
CA VAL A 272 -2.66 27.39 16.30
C VAL A 272 -1.88 26.80 17.47
N LYS A 273 -1.32 27.69 18.30
CA LYS A 273 -0.48 27.32 19.44
C LYS A 273 -1.23 26.39 20.39
N ASP A 274 -0.50 25.42 20.95
CA ASP A 274 -0.99 24.44 21.92
C ASP A 274 -2.01 23.43 21.35
N ILE A 275 -2.28 23.48 20.04
CA ILE A 275 -3.08 22.48 19.31
C ILE A 275 -2.15 21.69 18.39
N TYR A 276 -2.13 20.38 18.58
CA TYR A 276 -1.35 19.41 17.82
C TYR A 276 -2.26 18.51 16.99
N ALA A 277 -1.73 17.88 15.95
CA ALA A 277 -2.48 16.90 15.18
C ALA A 277 -1.63 15.70 14.73
N VAL A 278 -2.24 14.52 14.70
CA VAL A 278 -1.60 13.26 14.30
C VAL A 278 -2.57 12.34 13.54
N GLY A 279 -2.04 11.27 12.95
CA GLY A 279 -2.83 10.25 12.26
C GLY A 279 -3.23 10.64 10.84
N ASP A 280 -4.26 9.99 10.32
CA ASP A 280 -4.68 10.12 8.92
C ASP A 280 -5.19 11.52 8.54
N ALA A 281 -5.39 12.40 9.53
CA ALA A 281 -5.89 13.75 9.34
C ALA A 281 -4.82 14.76 8.92
N ILE A 282 -3.53 14.44 9.05
CA ILE A 282 -2.43 15.40 8.84
C ILE A 282 -1.75 15.25 7.47
N VAL A 283 -1.16 16.35 7.00
CA VAL A 283 -0.14 16.31 5.96
C VAL A 283 1.15 15.74 6.55
N VAL A 284 1.78 14.79 5.85
CA VAL A 284 3.11 14.27 6.19
C VAL A 284 4.10 14.56 5.06
N LYS A 285 5.39 14.53 5.36
CA LYS A 285 6.43 14.55 4.33
C LYS A 285 6.78 13.13 3.89
N ASN A 286 6.89 12.91 2.57
CA ASN A 286 7.50 11.70 2.04
C ASN A 286 9.03 11.74 2.22
N GLN A 287 9.74 10.70 1.78
CA GLN A 287 11.21 10.63 1.91
C GLN A 287 11.98 11.70 1.13
N LEU A 288 11.35 12.32 0.12
CA LEU A 288 11.92 13.43 -0.66
C LEU A 288 11.55 14.80 -0.06
N GLY A 289 10.87 14.84 1.09
CA GLY A 289 10.44 16.09 1.73
C GLY A 289 9.18 16.72 1.13
N GLN A 290 8.48 16.02 0.24
CA GLN A 290 7.25 16.52 -0.39
C GLN A 290 6.02 16.19 0.45
N ASP A 291 4.99 17.03 0.38
CA ASP A 291 3.70 16.76 1.03
C ASP A 291 3.04 15.50 0.48
N ALA A 292 2.53 14.68 1.39
CA ALA A 292 1.84 13.45 1.09
C ALA A 292 0.73 13.20 2.12
N LEU A 293 -0.23 12.37 1.73
CA LEU A 293 -1.23 11.80 2.63
C LEU A 293 -0.97 10.30 2.71
N ILE A 294 -0.58 9.83 3.90
CA ILE A 294 -0.25 8.43 4.14
C ILE A 294 -1.08 7.98 5.34
N SER A 295 -2.23 7.38 5.03
CA SER A 295 -3.22 6.95 6.01
C SER A 295 -2.99 5.47 6.37
N LEU A 296 -2.09 5.24 7.32
CA LEU A 296 -1.65 3.91 7.74
C LEU A 296 -1.50 3.87 9.27
N ALA A 297 -1.87 2.72 9.85
CA ALA A 297 -1.90 2.55 11.30
C ALA A 297 -0.51 2.71 11.96
N SER A 298 0.56 2.19 11.33
CA SER A 298 1.93 2.30 11.88
C SER A 298 2.40 3.76 11.99
N PRO A 299 2.31 4.60 10.93
CA PRO A 299 2.51 6.04 11.04
C PRO A 299 1.66 6.70 12.12
N ALA A 300 0.35 6.43 12.18
CA ALA A 300 -0.53 7.05 13.19
C ALA A 300 -0.10 6.72 14.63
N ASN A 301 0.21 5.45 14.92
CA ASN A 301 0.71 5.03 16.24
C ASN A 301 2.05 5.69 16.57
N ARG A 302 2.98 5.74 15.61
CA ARG A 302 4.29 6.39 15.80
C ARG A 302 4.12 7.88 16.06
N GLN A 303 3.29 8.57 15.29
CA GLN A 303 3.03 10.00 15.46
C GLN A 303 2.41 10.29 16.84
N GLY A 304 1.41 9.51 17.27
CA GLY A 304 0.83 9.61 18.61
C GLY A 304 1.87 9.46 19.73
N ARG A 305 2.76 8.46 19.59
CA ARG A 305 3.86 8.24 20.53
C ARG A 305 4.86 9.40 20.56
N GLN A 306 5.12 10.05 19.42
CA GLN A 306 6.07 11.15 19.28
C GLN A 306 5.49 12.49 19.75
N VAL A 307 4.23 12.81 19.44
CA VAL A 307 3.60 14.06 19.91
C VAL A 307 3.53 14.11 21.43
N ALA A 308 3.32 12.97 22.10
CA ALA A 308 3.39 12.87 23.55
C ALA A 308 4.79 13.18 24.12
N ASP A 309 5.85 12.72 23.45
CA ASP A 309 7.23 13.06 23.82
C ASP A 309 7.49 14.56 23.66
N ILE A 310 7.03 15.15 22.57
CA ILE A 310 7.17 16.58 22.25
C ILE A 310 6.46 17.46 23.28
N ILE A 311 5.20 17.14 23.61
CA ILE A 311 4.43 17.87 24.64
C ILE A 311 5.14 17.79 26.00
N SER A 312 5.81 16.67 26.28
CA SER A 312 6.57 16.47 27.52
C SER A 312 8.01 17.03 27.49
N GLY A 313 8.38 17.77 26.43
CA GLY A 313 9.69 18.43 26.32
C GLY A 313 10.86 17.53 25.87
N LEU A 314 10.60 16.33 25.36
CA LEU A 314 11.64 15.45 24.82
C LEU A 314 11.99 15.82 23.37
N ALA A 315 13.28 15.75 23.04
CA ALA A 315 13.81 16.12 21.73
C ALA A 315 13.53 15.08 20.64
N VAL A 316 12.27 15.02 20.20
CA VAL A 316 11.79 14.17 19.11
C VAL A 316 11.23 15.04 18.00
N ARG A 317 11.45 14.65 16.74
CA ARG A 317 10.91 15.33 15.56
C ARG A 317 10.28 14.36 14.57
N ASN A 318 9.27 14.85 13.87
CA ASN A 318 8.64 14.18 12.75
C ASN A 318 9.65 14.03 11.59
N ARG A 319 9.91 12.79 11.17
CA ARG A 319 10.84 12.47 10.05
C ARG A 319 10.11 12.00 8.80
N GLY A 320 8.83 12.36 8.67
CA GLY A 320 7.98 11.94 7.56
C GLY A 320 7.69 10.44 7.54
N SER A 321 7.09 9.97 6.45
CA SER A 321 6.67 8.59 6.26
C SER A 321 7.05 8.06 4.88
N LEU A 322 7.36 6.77 4.78
CA LEU A 322 7.63 6.11 3.50
C LEU A 322 6.36 5.60 2.81
N GLY A 323 5.28 5.41 3.55
CA GLY A 323 4.10 4.72 3.03
C GLY A 323 4.30 3.20 2.88
N THR A 324 5.14 2.58 3.72
CA THR A 324 5.30 1.12 3.74
C THR A 324 3.98 0.44 4.06
N ALA A 325 3.48 -0.38 3.13
CA ALA A 325 2.17 -1.02 3.23
C ALA A 325 2.22 -2.45 2.66
N ILE A 326 1.30 -3.29 3.12
CA ILE A 326 1.11 -4.66 2.66
C ILE A 326 -0.38 -5.01 2.67
N VAL A 327 -0.80 -5.83 1.70
CA VAL A 327 -2.15 -6.41 1.61
C VAL A 327 -2.06 -7.88 1.23
N ARG A 328 -2.96 -8.69 1.79
CA ARG A 328 -3.20 -10.05 1.33
C ARG A 328 -4.25 -10.03 0.23
N VAL A 329 -3.97 -10.72 -0.87
CA VAL A 329 -4.90 -10.96 -1.96
C VAL A 329 -4.90 -12.46 -2.23
N PHE A 330 -5.81 -13.16 -1.56
CA PHE A 330 -5.85 -14.62 -1.52
C PHE A 330 -4.51 -15.21 -1.09
N GLU A 331 -3.83 -15.93 -1.99
CA GLU A 331 -2.54 -16.57 -1.73
C GLU A 331 -1.35 -15.63 -1.88
N LEU A 332 -1.56 -14.39 -2.34
CA LEU A 332 -0.49 -13.42 -2.55
C LEU A 332 -0.39 -12.42 -1.41
N GLN A 333 0.84 -12.14 -1.02
CA GLN A 333 1.25 -10.94 -0.31
C GLN A 333 1.68 -9.89 -1.34
N VAL A 334 1.15 -8.68 -1.21
CA VAL A 334 1.48 -7.54 -2.08
C VAL A 334 1.91 -6.39 -1.20
N ALA A 335 3.16 -5.95 -1.32
CA ALA A 335 3.71 -4.93 -0.45
C ALA A 335 4.51 -3.88 -1.22
N SER A 336 4.58 -2.67 -0.66
CA SER A 336 5.33 -1.56 -1.22
C SER A 336 5.93 -0.66 -0.14
N THR A 337 6.96 0.08 -0.49
CA THR A 337 7.56 1.15 0.33
C THR A 337 8.17 2.23 -0.55
N GLY A 338 8.12 3.48 -0.09
CA GLY A 338 8.65 4.61 -0.84
C GLY A 338 7.73 5.04 -2.00
N LEU A 339 8.33 5.56 -3.07
CA LEU A 339 7.63 6.12 -4.23
C LEU A 339 7.52 5.09 -5.36
N SER A 340 6.37 5.07 -6.03
CA SER A 340 6.17 4.31 -7.26
C SER A 340 6.77 5.02 -8.48
N GLU A 341 6.97 4.28 -9.56
CA GLU A 341 7.40 4.84 -10.83
C GLU A 341 6.38 5.86 -11.36
N PHE A 342 5.08 5.56 -11.23
CA PHE A 342 4.02 6.50 -11.59
C PHE A 342 4.17 7.85 -10.89
N GLN A 343 4.47 7.86 -9.59
CA GLN A 343 4.69 9.09 -8.82
C GLN A 343 5.94 9.83 -9.31
N LEU A 344 7.06 9.13 -9.51
CA LEU A 344 8.32 9.74 -9.95
C LEU A 344 8.22 10.33 -11.37
N ARG A 345 7.53 9.63 -12.29
CA ARG A 345 7.22 10.15 -13.64
C ARG A 345 6.37 11.41 -13.57
N GLY A 346 5.35 11.44 -12.72
CA GLY A 346 4.52 12.62 -12.50
C GLY A 346 5.31 13.82 -11.96
N LEU A 347 6.33 13.55 -11.16
CA LEU A 347 7.25 14.55 -10.60
C LEU A 347 8.43 14.90 -11.53
N LYS A 348 8.56 14.23 -12.69
CA LYS A 348 9.68 14.36 -13.62
C LYS A 348 11.05 14.09 -12.97
N ILE A 349 11.10 13.17 -12.01
CA ILE A 349 12.35 12.74 -11.36
C ILE A 349 12.99 11.63 -12.19
N ASN A 350 14.27 11.80 -12.50
CA ASN A 350 15.06 10.78 -13.19
C ASN A 350 15.21 9.53 -12.31
N HIS A 351 14.92 8.35 -12.86
CA HIS A 351 14.97 7.09 -12.11
C HIS A 351 15.27 5.91 -13.03
N LYS A 352 15.82 4.85 -12.45
CA LYS A 352 15.99 3.53 -13.04
C LYS A 352 15.22 2.49 -12.24
N ILE A 353 14.94 1.36 -12.90
CA ILE A 353 14.13 0.28 -12.36
C ILE A 353 14.79 -1.05 -12.70
N VAL A 354 14.71 -1.98 -11.76
CA VAL A 354 14.98 -3.41 -11.98
C VAL A 354 13.86 -4.26 -11.43
N HIS A 355 13.54 -5.35 -12.15
CA HIS A 355 12.66 -6.41 -11.68
C HIS A 355 13.45 -7.70 -11.48
N VAL A 356 13.53 -8.15 -10.23
CA VAL A 356 14.17 -9.41 -9.85
C VAL A 356 13.12 -10.42 -9.45
N THR A 357 13.15 -11.58 -10.08
CA THR A 357 12.40 -12.75 -9.61
C THR A 357 13.34 -13.72 -8.93
N ALA A 358 13.10 -13.99 -7.65
CA ALA A 358 13.88 -14.92 -6.84
C ALA A 358 12.97 -15.70 -5.90
N ASN A 359 13.44 -16.81 -5.33
CA ASN A 359 12.62 -17.60 -4.40
C ASN A 359 12.59 -16.97 -3.00
N ASN A 360 11.50 -17.22 -2.25
CA ASN A 360 11.35 -16.88 -0.84
C ASN A 360 12.46 -17.49 0.04
N HIS A 361 12.90 -18.71 -0.29
CA HIS A 361 14.04 -19.40 0.32
C HIS A 361 14.76 -20.31 -0.69
N ALA A 362 15.68 -21.16 -0.22
CA ALA A 362 16.51 -22.00 -1.09
C ALA A 362 15.65 -22.92 -1.97
N GLY A 363 15.91 -22.95 -3.28
CA GLY A 363 15.07 -23.67 -4.24
C GLY A 363 15.11 -25.20 -4.15
N TYR A 364 16.12 -25.77 -3.49
CA TYR A 364 16.20 -27.20 -3.21
C TYR A 364 15.43 -27.61 -1.94
N TYR A 365 15.00 -26.63 -1.13
CA TYR A 365 14.20 -26.88 0.06
C TYR A 365 12.70 -26.93 -0.33
N PRO A 366 11.89 -27.80 0.29
CA PRO A 366 10.47 -27.94 -0.04
C PRO A 366 9.69 -26.62 -0.03
N ASP A 367 8.66 -26.54 -0.88
CA ASP A 367 7.68 -25.44 -0.93
C ASP A 367 8.23 -24.05 -1.25
N ALA A 368 9.41 -23.97 -1.90
CA ALA A 368 9.95 -22.70 -2.38
C ALA A 368 9.00 -22.03 -3.39
N THR A 369 8.64 -20.78 -3.12
CA THR A 369 7.77 -19.95 -3.97
C THR A 369 8.51 -18.73 -4.48
N SER A 370 8.13 -18.22 -5.66
CA SER A 370 8.77 -17.02 -6.22
C SER A 370 8.23 -15.74 -5.59
N ILE A 371 9.14 -14.77 -5.42
CA ILE A 371 8.89 -13.36 -5.17
C ILE A 371 9.33 -12.57 -6.41
N VAL A 372 8.47 -11.68 -6.89
CA VAL A 372 8.81 -10.64 -7.86
C VAL A 372 9.06 -9.35 -7.08
N LEU A 373 10.26 -8.83 -7.15
CA LEU A 373 10.70 -7.61 -6.47
C LEU A 373 11.06 -6.55 -7.52
N LYS A 374 10.38 -5.41 -7.47
CA LYS A 374 10.71 -4.18 -8.20
C LYS A 374 11.49 -3.26 -7.28
N LEU A 375 12.62 -2.74 -7.75
CA LEU A 375 13.41 -1.72 -7.07
C LEU A 375 13.52 -0.47 -7.96
N ILE A 376 13.27 0.70 -7.39
CA ILE A 376 13.28 2.00 -8.08
C ILE A 376 14.33 2.89 -7.41
N PHE A 377 15.24 3.45 -8.19
CA PHE A 377 16.41 4.16 -7.65
C PHE A 377 16.90 5.29 -8.56
N GLU A 378 17.66 6.20 -7.99
CA GLU A 378 18.30 7.31 -8.70
C GLU A 378 19.50 6.81 -9.52
N PRO A 379 19.63 7.19 -10.81
CA PRO A 379 20.71 6.72 -11.67
C PRO A 379 22.12 7.21 -11.30
N GLU A 380 22.24 8.32 -10.58
CA GLU A 380 23.52 8.95 -10.28
C GLU A 380 24.09 8.50 -8.92
N SER A 381 23.34 8.69 -7.82
CA SER A 381 23.81 8.31 -6.47
C SER A 381 23.47 6.87 -6.08
N GLY A 382 22.54 6.22 -6.80
CA GLY A 382 21.99 4.94 -6.36
C GLY A 382 21.03 5.05 -5.17
N GLN A 383 20.57 6.26 -4.81
CA GLN A 383 19.55 6.44 -3.79
C GLN A 383 18.31 5.60 -4.12
N ILE A 384 17.82 4.83 -3.15
CA ILE A 384 16.60 4.03 -3.33
C ILE A 384 15.38 4.94 -3.17
N PHE A 385 14.54 5.01 -4.21
CA PHE A 385 13.28 5.73 -4.18
C PHE A 385 12.11 4.84 -3.78
N GLY A 386 12.16 3.54 -4.00
CA GLY A 386 11.05 2.69 -3.58
C GLY A 386 11.21 1.25 -4.00
N ALA A 387 10.35 0.42 -3.45
CA ALA A 387 10.28 -0.98 -3.79
C ALA A 387 8.85 -1.49 -3.74
N GLN A 388 8.57 -2.50 -4.57
CA GLN A 388 7.30 -3.24 -4.59
C GLN A 388 7.62 -4.72 -4.68
N ALA A 389 6.91 -5.55 -3.94
CA ALA A 389 7.12 -6.99 -3.95
C ALA A 389 5.81 -7.76 -3.94
N ILE A 390 5.77 -8.85 -4.71
CA ILE A 390 4.63 -9.74 -4.83
C ILE A 390 5.10 -11.19 -4.79
N GLY A 391 4.44 -12.02 -4.00
CA GLY A 391 4.77 -13.42 -3.83
C GLY A 391 3.84 -14.07 -2.81
N LYS A 392 3.94 -15.38 -2.64
CA LYS A 392 3.09 -16.09 -1.67
C LYS A 392 3.59 -15.92 -0.23
N GLU A 393 4.91 -15.87 -0.07
CA GLU A 393 5.54 -15.85 1.24
C GLU A 393 6.84 -15.03 1.22
N GLY A 394 7.16 -14.43 2.36
CA GLY A 394 8.43 -13.74 2.60
C GLY A 394 8.53 -12.38 1.90
N VAL A 395 7.41 -11.83 1.41
CA VAL A 395 7.33 -10.50 0.78
C VAL A 395 7.50 -9.39 1.83
N ASP A 396 6.82 -9.55 2.96
CA ASP A 396 6.92 -8.72 4.16
C ASP A 396 8.38 -8.50 4.56
N LYS A 397 9.16 -9.58 4.72
CA LYS A 397 10.57 -9.53 5.09
C LYS A 397 11.40 -8.65 4.14
N ARG A 398 11.19 -8.78 2.83
CA ARG A 398 11.99 -8.04 1.82
C ARG A 398 11.63 -6.57 1.82
N ILE A 399 10.35 -6.24 1.95
CA ILE A 399 9.90 -4.85 2.02
C ILE A 399 10.30 -4.19 3.34
N ASP A 400 10.33 -4.91 4.46
CA ASP A 400 10.82 -4.39 5.74
C ASP A 400 12.31 -4.07 5.70
N ILE A 401 13.12 -4.95 5.09
CA ILE A 401 14.56 -4.70 4.86
C ILE A 401 14.75 -3.46 3.97
N LEU A 402 14.03 -3.36 2.86
CA LEU A 402 14.15 -2.22 1.93
C LEU A 402 13.62 -0.91 2.53
N SER A 403 12.53 -0.96 3.30
CA SER A 403 12.00 0.17 4.07
C SER A 403 13.03 0.66 5.10
N THR A 404 13.72 -0.26 5.76
CA THR A 404 14.81 0.04 6.69
C THR A 404 16.00 0.67 5.97
N ALA A 405 16.43 0.08 4.85
CA ALA A 405 17.53 0.60 4.02
C ALA A 405 17.26 2.03 3.54
N ILE A 406 16.05 2.29 3.02
CA ILE A 406 15.61 3.63 2.60
C ILE A 406 15.65 4.62 3.77
N LYS A 407 15.11 4.25 4.94
CA LYS A 407 15.12 5.14 6.12
C LYS A 407 16.54 5.38 6.65
N ALA A 408 17.43 4.41 6.53
CA ALA A 408 18.85 4.52 6.87
C ALA A 408 19.67 5.25 5.80
N LYS A 409 19.04 5.64 4.68
CA LYS A 409 19.69 6.28 3.51
C LYS A 409 20.77 5.41 2.87
N LEU A 410 20.62 4.09 2.96
CA LEU A 410 21.40 3.16 2.16
C LEU A 410 21.03 3.32 0.68
N THR A 411 22.00 3.05 -0.18
CA THR A 411 21.90 3.07 -1.63
C THR A 411 21.81 1.66 -2.18
N VAL A 412 21.59 1.52 -3.49
CA VAL A 412 21.65 0.22 -4.16
C VAL A 412 23.03 -0.45 -4.05
N PHE A 413 24.10 0.32 -3.81
CA PHE A 413 25.46 -0.20 -3.60
C PHE A 413 25.64 -0.92 -2.26
N ASP A 414 24.82 -0.58 -1.26
CA ASP A 414 24.89 -1.16 0.08
C ASP A 414 24.07 -2.47 0.16
N LEU A 415 23.07 -2.65 -0.70
CA LEU A 415 22.17 -3.81 -0.66
C LEU A 415 22.88 -5.17 -0.81
N PRO A 416 23.92 -5.34 -1.64
CA PRO A 416 24.70 -6.57 -1.69
C PRO A 416 25.43 -6.93 -0.40
N GLU A 417 25.83 -5.93 0.39
CA GLU A 417 26.62 -6.08 1.61
C GLU A 417 25.76 -6.37 2.85
N LEU A 418 24.43 -6.33 2.72
CA LEU A 418 23.52 -6.70 3.80
C LEU A 418 23.66 -8.19 4.12
N GLU A 419 24.25 -8.48 5.28
CA GLU A 419 24.32 -9.82 5.87
C GLU A 419 22.96 -10.19 6.50
N LEU A 420 22.15 -10.92 5.75
CA LEU A 420 20.81 -11.33 6.15
C LEU A 420 20.81 -12.77 6.65
N THR A 421 19.92 -13.08 7.61
CA THR A 421 19.81 -14.42 8.18
C THR A 421 19.53 -15.46 7.10
N TYR A 422 20.37 -16.51 7.04
CA TYR A 422 20.26 -17.58 6.06
C TYR A 422 20.29 -18.96 6.71
N ALA A 423 19.25 -19.74 6.42
CA ALA A 423 19.25 -21.19 6.38
C ALA A 423 18.25 -21.63 5.30
N PRO A 424 18.32 -22.87 4.79
CA PRO A 424 17.50 -23.32 3.66
C PRO A 424 15.98 -23.05 3.74
N PRO A 425 15.32 -23.16 4.92
CA PRO A 425 13.89 -22.87 5.05
C PRO A 425 13.51 -21.39 4.98
N PHE A 426 14.47 -20.47 5.21
CA PHE A 426 14.17 -19.05 5.46
C PHE A 426 14.69 -18.12 4.37
N GLY A 427 15.73 -18.51 3.65
CA GLY A 427 16.40 -17.62 2.70
C GLY A 427 17.28 -18.37 1.71
N SER A 428 18.05 -17.60 0.95
CA SER A 428 19.11 -18.08 0.07
C SER A 428 20.42 -17.41 0.47
N ALA A 429 21.56 -18.01 0.09
CA ALA A 429 22.88 -17.43 0.37
C ALA A 429 23.04 -15.99 -0.16
N LYS A 430 22.29 -15.65 -1.21
CA LYS A 430 22.04 -14.28 -1.65
C LYS A 430 20.54 -14.07 -1.61
N ASP A 431 20.06 -13.22 -0.70
CA ASP A 431 18.64 -12.91 -0.57
C ASP A 431 18.15 -12.15 -1.82
N PRO A 432 16.85 -12.24 -2.18
CA PRO A 432 16.24 -11.35 -3.16
C PRO A 432 16.62 -9.86 -3.03
N VAL A 433 16.81 -9.33 -1.81
CA VAL A 433 17.30 -7.95 -1.61
C VAL A 433 18.72 -7.77 -2.15
N ASN A 434 19.65 -8.68 -1.83
CA ASN A 434 21.02 -8.62 -2.35
C ASN A 434 21.01 -8.72 -3.88
N MET A 435 20.18 -9.63 -4.42
CA MET A 435 20.04 -9.82 -5.87
C MET A 435 19.51 -8.57 -6.59
N ALA A 436 18.57 -7.84 -6.00
CA ALA A 436 18.13 -6.55 -6.51
C ALA A 436 19.23 -5.49 -6.48
N GLY A 437 20.04 -5.46 -5.41
CA GLY A 437 21.25 -4.64 -5.33
C GLY A 437 22.23 -4.91 -6.46
N TYR A 438 22.61 -6.18 -6.66
CA TYR A 438 23.51 -6.57 -7.76
C TYR A 438 22.96 -6.17 -9.13
N ALA A 439 21.67 -6.40 -9.39
CA ALA A 439 21.03 -6.02 -10.65
C ALA A 439 21.08 -4.50 -10.88
N ALA A 440 20.78 -3.71 -9.86
CA ALA A 440 20.82 -2.25 -9.93
C ALA A 440 22.26 -1.73 -10.16
N ILE A 441 23.24 -2.24 -9.42
CA ILE A 441 24.67 -1.87 -9.58
C ILE A 441 25.16 -2.18 -11.00
N ASN A 442 24.77 -3.31 -11.57
CA ASN A 442 25.15 -3.65 -12.95
C ASN A 442 24.64 -2.61 -13.96
N LEU A 443 23.48 -1.98 -13.73
CA LEU A 443 22.96 -0.89 -14.56
C LEU A 443 23.68 0.45 -14.30
N LEU A 444 24.16 0.69 -13.07
CA LEU A 444 24.86 1.92 -12.72
C LEU A 444 26.31 1.92 -13.20
N LEU A 445 26.98 0.76 -13.11
CA LEU A 445 28.36 0.57 -13.57
C LEU A 445 28.48 0.25 -15.07
N GLY A 446 27.38 0.34 -15.82
CA GLY A 446 27.36 0.12 -17.27
C GLY A 446 27.61 -1.34 -17.70
N GLN A 447 27.55 -2.30 -16.77
CA GLN A 447 27.71 -3.72 -17.09
C GLN A 447 26.46 -4.31 -17.75
N SER A 448 25.30 -3.70 -17.54
CA SER A 448 24.06 -4.08 -18.23
C SER A 448 23.34 -2.83 -18.71
N GLU A 449 22.61 -2.97 -19.82
CA GLU A 449 21.68 -1.97 -20.31
C GLU A 449 20.32 -2.64 -20.48
N ASN A 450 19.34 -2.15 -19.73
CA ASN A 450 17.99 -2.66 -19.83
C ASN A 450 17.11 -1.81 -20.75
N ILE A 451 16.08 -2.44 -21.30
CA ILE A 451 14.83 -1.79 -21.69
C ILE A 451 13.70 -2.31 -20.78
N GLN A 452 12.68 -1.49 -20.58
CA GLN A 452 11.48 -1.86 -19.82
C GLN A 452 10.45 -2.56 -20.71
N TRP A 453 9.53 -3.30 -20.08
CA TRP A 453 8.51 -4.09 -20.78
C TRP A 453 7.68 -3.24 -21.76
N HIS A 454 7.36 -2.00 -21.40
CA HIS A 454 6.56 -1.08 -22.21
C HIS A 454 7.34 -0.46 -23.39
N GLU A 455 8.67 -0.64 -23.44
CA GLU A 455 9.52 -0.12 -24.52
C GLU A 455 9.73 -1.15 -25.63
N LEU A 456 9.49 -2.43 -25.35
CA LEU A 456 9.82 -3.54 -26.24
C LEU A 456 9.23 -3.36 -27.66
N ALA A 457 7.93 -3.08 -27.76
CA ALA A 457 7.25 -2.94 -29.05
C ALA A 457 7.85 -1.81 -29.91
N ALA A 458 8.10 -0.65 -29.31
CA ALA A 458 8.71 0.49 -30.00
C ALA A 458 10.15 0.19 -30.44
N GLU A 459 10.90 -0.58 -29.65
CA GLU A 459 12.27 -0.95 -29.99
C GLU A 459 12.34 -2.00 -31.10
N LEU A 460 11.41 -2.96 -31.15
CA LEU A 460 11.30 -3.90 -32.28
C LEU A 460 10.87 -3.18 -33.56
N ALA A 461 9.96 -2.19 -33.47
CA ALA A 461 9.57 -1.37 -34.61
C ALA A 461 10.75 -0.55 -35.21
N LYS A 462 11.79 -0.27 -34.41
CA LYS A 462 13.05 0.35 -34.89
C LYS A 462 14.00 -0.65 -35.56
N GLY A 463 13.56 -1.88 -35.80
CA GLY A 463 14.35 -2.94 -36.45
C GLY A 463 15.28 -3.71 -35.52
N LYS A 464 15.09 -3.62 -34.19
CA LYS A 464 15.82 -4.50 -33.26
C LYS A 464 15.26 -5.92 -33.31
N VAL A 465 16.13 -6.90 -33.06
CA VAL A 465 15.75 -8.32 -33.06
C VAL A 465 15.65 -8.83 -31.62
N LEU A 466 14.56 -9.53 -31.31
CA LEU A 466 14.37 -10.18 -30.02
C LEU A 466 15.01 -11.58 -30.04
N LEU A 467 15.98 -11.79 -29.15
CA LEU A 467 16.63 -13.06 -28.89
C LEU A 467 16.06 -13.67 -27.60
N ASP A 468 15.28 -14.75 -27.71
CA ASP A 468 14.78 -15.51 -26.56
C ASP A 468 15.80 -16.62 -26.23
N VAL A 469 16.39 -16.56 -25.04
CA VAL A 469 17.40 -17.54 -24.58
C VAL A 469 16.85 -18.63 -23.67
N ARG A 470 15.52 -18.79 -23.64
CA ARG A 470 14.85 -19.90 -22.95
C ARG A 470 15.02 -21.23 -23.69
N ASN A 471 14.85 -22.32 -22.94
CA ASN A 471 14.88 -23.67 -23.48
C ASN A 471 13.58 -23.95 -24.27
N PRO A 472 13.60 -24.79 -25.32
CA PRO A 472 12.42 -25.05 -26.16
C PRO A 472 11.16 -25.50 -25.39
N LYS A 473 11.33 -26.25 -24.29
CA LYS A 473 10.22 -26.67 -23.41
C LYS A 473 9.49 -25.52 -22.74
N GLU A 474 10.17 -24.40 -22.50
CA GLU A 474 9.57 -23.20 -21.91
C GLU A 474 8.75 -22.43 -22.95
N LEU A 475 9.20 -22.39 -24.21
CA LEU A 475 8.49 -21.74 -25.31
C LEU A 475 7.14 -22.41 -25.60
N ALA A 476 7.00 -23.71 -25.31
CA ALA A 476 5.73 -24.42 -25.42
C ALA A 476 4.64 -23.89 -24.46
N LYS A 477 5.01 -23.14 -23.42
CA LYS A 477 4.08 -22.47 -22.48
C LYS A 477 3.78 -21.02 -22.87
N GLY A 478 4.28 -20.56 -24.01
CA GLY A 478 4.13 -19.21 -24.53
C GLY A 478 5.48 -18.62 -24.99
N LYS A 479 5.46 -17.93 -26.13
CA LYS A 479 6.65 -17.34 -26.75
C LYS A 479 6.35 -15.99 -27.38
N PHE A 480 7.40 -15.21 -27.61
CA PHE A 480 7.30 -13.96 -28.34
C PHE A 480 7.20 -14.23 -29.85
N LYS A 481 6.30 -13.50 -30.52
CA LYS A 481 6.19 -13.45 -31.98
C LYS A 481 7.53 -13.09 -32.59
N ASN A 482 7.92 -13.79 -33.66
CA ASN A 482 9.11 -13.47 -34.46
C ASN A 482 10.42 -13.38 -33.66
N SER A 483 10.50 -14.02 -32.48
CA SER A 483 11.74 -14.08 -31.71
C SER A 483 12.69 -15.14 -32.29
N GLN A 484 13.97 -14.82 -32.34
CA GLN A 484 15.02 -15.80 -32.59
C GLN A 484 15.27 -16.56 -31.27
N ASN A 485 15.28 -17.89 -31.30
CA ASN A 485 15.54 -18.69 -30.10
C ASN A 485 16.90 -19.40 -30.17
N ILE A 486 17.79 -19.05 -29.25
CA ILE A 486 19.05 -19.75 -29.01
C ILE A 486 19.16 -19.94 -27.49
N PRO A 487 18.97 -21.15 -26.95
CA PRO A 487 19.08 -21.40 -25.52
C PRO A 487 20.42 -20.89 -24.96
N LEU A 488 20.40 -20.35 -23.74
CA LEU A 488 21.60 -19.74 -23.12
C LEU A 488 22.80 -20.69 -23.13
N ASP A 489 22.58 -21.97 -22.86
CA ASP A 489 23.64 -22.96 -22.73
C ASP A 489 24.31 -23.26 -24.09
N ASP A 490 23.54 -23.14 -25.19
CA ASP A 490 24.03 -23.34 -26.56
C ASP A 490 24.60 -22.04 -27.17
N LEU A 491 24.36 -20.88 -26.53
CA LEU A 491 24.61 -19.56 -27.13
C LEU A 491 26.06 -19.35 -27.56
N ARG A 492 27.04 -19.85 -26.78
CA ARG A 492 28.47 -19.68 -27.08
C ARG A 492 28.89 -20.39 -28.37
N GLU A 493 28.35 -21.59 -28.59
CA GLU A 493 28.67 -22.41 -29.75
C GLU A 493 27.95 -21.91 -31.02
N ARG A 494 26.87 -21.15 -30.84
CA ARG A 494 25.97 -20.69 -31.89
C ARG A 494 26.04 -19.17 -32.14
N LEU A 495 27.11 -18.51 -31.70
CA LEU A 495 27.31 -17.06 -31.92
C LEU A 495 27.36 -16.69 -33.41
N ASN A 496 27.85 -17.61 -34.26
CA ASN A 496 27.90 -17.46 -35.71
C ASN A 496 26.50 -17.35 -36.37
N GLU A 497 25.42 -17.73 -35.68
CA GLU A 497 24.04 -17.53 -36.14
C GLU A 497 23.52 -16.11 -35.89
N LEU A 498 24.31 -15.26 -35.21
CA LEU A 498 23.97 -13.88 -34.91
C LEU A 498 24.85 -12.91 -35.71
N ASP A 499 24.23 -11.85 -36.22
CA ASP A 499 24.91 -10.79 -36.97
C ASP A 499 25.35 -9.66 -36.03
N LYS A 500 26.67 -9.39 -35.97
CA LYS A 500 27.24 -8.31 -35.14
C LYS A 500 26.74 -6.91 -35.49
N LYS A 501 26.21 -6.68 -36.70
CA LYS A 501 25.62 -5.38 -37.09
C LYS A 501 24.21 -5.18 -36.53
N THR A 502 23.52 -6.28 -36.21
CA THR A 502 22.17 -6.27 -35.68
C THR A 502 22.15 -5.79 -34.22
N LYS A 503 21.13 -5.00 -33.87
CA LYS A 503 20.87 -4.58 -32.49
C LYS A 503 19.89 -5.55 -31.85
N TYR A 504 20.33 -6.25 -30.81
CA TYR A 504 19.54 -7.26 -30.14
C TYR A 504 18.88 -6.75 -28.86
N ILE A 505 17.71 -7.31 -28.55
CA ILE A 505 17.12 -7.32 -27.22
C ILE A 505 17.08 -8.77 -26.78
N VAL A 506 17.66 -9.08 -25.62
CA VAL A 506 17.67 -10.43 -25.10
C VAL A 506 16.63 -10.59 -23.99
N SER A 507 15.90 -11.70 -24.03
CA SER A 507 14.90 -12.06 -23.02
C SER A 507 15.05 -13.52 -22.62
N CYS A 508 14.71 -13.83 -21.37
CA CYS A 508 14.54 -15.20 -20.91
C CYS A 508 13.19 -15.33 -20.17
N GLN A 509 13.08 -16.26 -19.22
CA GLN A 509 11.87 -16.37 -18.40
C GLN A 509 11.74 -15.22 -17.39
N SER A 510 12.81 -14.82 -16.71
CA SER A 510 12.73 -13.94 -15.53
C SER A 510 13.88 -12.93 -15.38
N GLY A 511 14.73 -12.75 -16.39
CA GLY A 511 15.80 -11.75 -16.44
C GLY A 511 17.22 -12.30 -16.19
N LEU A 512 17.40 -13.27 -15.29
CA LEU A 512 18.75 -13.73 -14.91
C LEU A 512 19.53 -14.35 -16.08
N ARG A 513 18.92 -15.29 -16.82
CA ARG A 513 19.57 -15.93 -17.97
C ARG A 513 19.82 -14.96 -19.12
N SER A 514 18.94 -13.97 -19.32
CA SER A 514 19.09 -12.99 -20.38
C SER A 514 20.17 -11.97 -20.04
N TYR A 515 20.34 -11.61 -18.76
CA TYR A 515 21.53 -10.89 -18.31
C TYR A 515 22.82 -11.66 -18.63
N ASN A 516 22.89 -12.96 -18.33
CA ASN A 516 24.08 -13.77 -18.66
C ASN A 516 24.34 -13.78 -20.19
N ALA A 517 23.29 -13.93 -21.01
CA ALA A 517 23.41 -13.83 -22.45
C ALA A 517 23.87 -12.44 -22.92
N GLU A 518 23.34 -11.37 -22.33
CA GLU A 518 23.78 -9.99 -22.59
C GLU A 518 25.29 -9.86 -22.32
N ARG A 519 25.78 -10.41 -21.21
CA ARG A 519 27.20 -10.36 -20.84
C ARG A 519 28.08 -11.13 -21.82
N ILE A 520 27.66 -12.29 -22.30
CA ILE A 520 28.37 -13.06 -23.34
C ILE A 520 28.45 -12.21 -24.61
N LEU A 521 27.29 -11.76 -25.10
CA LEU A 521 27.17 -11.02 -26.35
C LEU A 521 27.94 -9.69 -26.33
N LYS A 522 27.89 -8.92 -25.23
CA LYS A 522 28.65 -7.67 -25.11
C LYS A 522 30.17 -7.90 -25.18
N GLN A 523 30.68 -8.94 -24.53
CA GLN A 523 32.11 -9.28 -24.55
C GLN A 523 32.57 -9.75 -25.95
N GLU A 524 31.66 -10.32 -26.73
CA GLU A 524 31.90 -10.71 -28.13
C GLU A 524 31.65 -9.55 -29.13
N GLY A 525 31.37 -8.34 -28.65
CA GLY A 525 31.22 -7.12 -29.46
C GLY A 525 29.84 -6.92 -30.08
N TYR A 526 28.80 -7.63 -29.62
CA TYR A 526 27.43 -7.42 -30.08
C TYR A 526 26.77 -6.22 -29.38
N LYS A 527 25.87 -5.54 -30.10
CA LYS A 527 25.01 -4.48 -29.54
C LYS A 527 23.73 -5.08 -28.99
N VAL A 528 23.69 -5.30 -27.68
CA VAL A 528 22.56 -5.96 -27.01
C VAL A 528 22.08 -5.18 -25.78
N LYS A 529 20.77 -5.19 -25.56
CA LYS A 529 20.12 -4.77 -24.31
C LYS A 529 19.32 -5.92 -23.73
N ASN A 530 19.14 -5.94 -22.42
CA ASN A 530 18.35 -6.95 -21.73
C ASN A 530 16.92 -6.45 -21.48
N LEU A 531 15.92 -7.33 -21.64
CA LEU A 531 14.53 -7.02 -21.30
C LEU A 531 14.30 -7.23 -19.80
N ASP A 532 14.11 -6.15 -19.06
CA ASP A 532 13.88 -6.21 -17.61
C ASP A 532 12.57 -6.95 -17.29
N GLY A 533 12.60 -7.82 -16.26
CA GLY A 533 11.49 -8.75 -15.93
C GLY A 533 11.19 -9.85 -16.96
N ALA A 534 11.73 -9.71 -18.18
CA ALA A 534 11.69 -10.68 -19.29
C ALA A 534 10.26 -11.19 -19.64
N PHE A 535 10.15 -12.42 -20.16
CA PHE A 535 8.87 -12.99 -20.62
C PHE A 535 7.82 -13.08 -19.50
N ARG A 536 8.22 -13.48 -18.28
CA ARG A 536 7.28 -13.63 -17.15
C ARG A 536 6.60 -12.31 -16.84
N LEU A 537 7.31 -11.20 -16.77
CA LEU A 537 6.68 -9.91 -16.51
C LEU A 537 5.83 -9.49 -17.71
N TYR A 538 6.42 -9.49 -18.92
CA TYR A 538 5.76 -9.02 -20.14
C TYR A 538 4.41 -9.71 -20.36
N SER A 539 4.38 -11.04 -20.23
CA SER A 539 3.18 -11.85 -20.45
C SER A 539 2.04 -11.64 -19.46
N LYS A 540 2.32 -11.05 -18.29
CA LYS A 540 1.27 -10.67 -17.32
C LYS A 540 0.63 -9.34 -17.69
N VAL A 541 1.39 -8.43 -18.27
CA VAL A 541 0.94 -7.06 -18.53
C VAL A 541 0.25 -6.90 -19.88
N THR A 542 0.76 -7.60 -20.91
CA THR A 542 0.26 -7.48 -22.28
C THR A 542 0.46 -8.76 -23.09
N LYS A 543 -0.34 -8.92 -24.16
CA LYS A 543 -0.29 -10.03 -25.11
C LYS A 543 0.13 -9.61 -26.52
N GLU A 544 0.39 -8.32 -26.74
CA GLU A 544 0.63 -7.73 -28.06
C GLU A 544 1.66 -8.52 -28.91
N LEU A 545 2.81 -8.84 -28.29
CA LEU A 545 3.92 -9.52 -28.93
C LEU A 545 3.99 -11.03 -28.64
N LEU A 546 2.91 -11.65 -28.14
CA LEU A 546 2.89 -13.06 -27.75
C LEU A 546 2.06 -13.91 -28.73
N ASP A 547 2.59 -15.08 -29.08
CA ASP A 547 1.89 -16.09 -29.90
C ASP A 547 0.72 -16.75 -29.17
#